data_AF-A0A4R8BVH5-F1
#
_entry.id   AF-A0A4R8BVH5-F1
#
_cell.length_a   1.000
_cell.length_b   1.000
_cell.length_c   1.000
_cell.angle_alpha   90.00
_cell.angle_beta   90.00
_cell.angle_gamma   90.00
#
_symmetry.space_group_name_H-M   'P 1'
#
loop_
_entity.id
_entity.type
_entity.pdbx_description
1 polymer ?
#
loop_
_entity_poly.entity_id
_entity_poly.type
_entity_poly.pdbx_seq_one_letter_code
_entity_poly.pdbx_strand_id
1 'polypeptide(L)'
;MTAAQVTRRLAAPRLRPDWAWQLHQGSAVVYVIWFAVAVPLAIVGLLLEPRWVGWFVLAWFLVLVGFTVALRIGDGRRKQSWADTAHQLGWRLSASGEELRDRWPFPPFDVDPGAAIVDVTTGRHRGREFWTGRFRHKVGRRELGFDFLDLQVDRPLPPLQVLPAGLSPVAAASLLPLPLAIDGLPAQYRLFNGREDHAMAILHPRAVEALADVPPFGFSCEGRRFVAILPAYRDATTALAQLDVACDLLDLIPEQVWRAGEQWAANQQQS
;
A
#
# COMPACT_ATOMS: atom_id res chain seq x y z
N MET A 1 13.45 42.65 -6.94
CA MET A 1 13.15 41.87 -5.72
C MET A 1 12.50 40.57 -6.14
N THR A 2 13.29 39.50 -6.25
CA THR A 2 12.85 38.17 -6.69
C THR A 2 12.48 37.35 -5.46
N ALA A 3 11.19 37.07 -5.28
CA ALA A 3 10.71 36.22 -4.20
C ALA A 3 11.09 34.76 -4.52
N ALA A 4 11.97 34.18 -3.70
CA ALA A 4 12.28 32.77 -3.74
C ALA A 4 11.03 31.97 -3.35
N GLN A 5 10.55 31.12 -4.26
CA GLN A 5 9.52 30.13 -3.95
C GLN A 5 10.06 29.17 -2.89
N VAL A 6 9.56 29.30 -1.66
CA VAL A 6 9.77 28.34 -0.58
C VAL A 6 9.08 27.05 -1.00
N THR A 7 9.83 26.13 -1.60
CA THR A 7 9.38 24.77 -1.89
C THR A 7 9.19 24.06 -0.55
N ARG A 8 7.96 24.05 -0.05
CA ARG A 8 7.56 23.28 1.13
C ARG A 8 7.80 21.81 0.77
N ARG A 9 8.89 21.21 1.28
CA ARG A 9 9.12 19.76 1.18
C ARG A 9 7.99 19.05 1.95
N LEU A 10 6.90 18.75 1.26
CA LEU A 10 5.90 17.81 1.75
C LEU A 10 6.59 16.43 1.77
N ALA A 11 6.67 15.84 2.96
CA ALA A 11 7.23 14.52 3.13
C ALA A 11 6.36 13.52 2.36
N ALA A 12 6.86 13.05 1.21
CA ALA A 12 6.16 12.05 0.41
C ALA A 12 5.82 10.84 1.29
N PRO A 13 4.60 10.27 1.19
CA PRO A 13 4.23 9.07 1.92
C PRO A 13 5.18 7.95 1.50
N ARG A 14 6.08 7.59 2.42
CA ARG A 14 6.97 6.45 2.26
C ARG A 14 6.20 5.19 2.61
N LEU A 15 6.53 4.07 1.95
CA LEU A 15 6.22 2.75 2.48
C LEU A 15 6.72 2.70 3.92
N ARG A 16 5.79 2.72 4.86
CA ARG A 16 6.12 2.55 6.26
C ARG A 16 6.32 1.05 6.48
N PRO A 17 7.36 0.63 7.20
CA PRO A 17 7.42 -0.74 7.68
C PRO A 17 6.11 -1.05 8.42
N ASP A 18 5.52 -2.21 8.12
CA ASP A 18 4.33 -2.69 8.83
C ASP A 18 4.77 -3.12 10.23
N TRP A 19 4.85 -2.16 11.14
CA TRP A 19 5.30 -2.39 12.50
C TRP A 19 4.42 -3.42 13.20
N ALA A 20 3.12 -3.52 12.90
CA ALA A 20 2.24 -4.49 13.54
C ALA A 20 2.62 -5.94 13.17
N TRP A 21 3.03 -6.15 11.91
CA TRP A 21 3.48 -7.45 11.42
C TRP A 21 4.94 -7.76 11.80
N GLN A 22 5.84 -6.77 11.73
CA GLN A 22 7.22 -6.88 12.24
C GLN A 22 7.24 -7.08 13.75
N LEU A 23 6.29 -6.50 14.48
CA LEU A 23 6.00 -6.88 15.84
C LEU A 23 5.51 -8.32 15.81
N HIS A 24 4.46 -8.73 15.11
CA HIS A 24 4.03 -10.14 15.18
C HIS A 24 5.13 -11.21 14.95
N GLN A 25 6.09 -11.03 14.04
CA GLN A 25 7.21 -11.96 13.84
C GLN A 25 8.44 -11.70 14.72
N GLY A 26 8.86 -10.44 14.92
CA GLY A 26 10.04 -10.08 15.70
C GLY A 26 9.75 -9.86 17.19
N SER A 27 8.57 -9.35 17.52
CA SER A 27 8.08 -9.14 18.89
C SER A 27 7.89 -10.44 19.63
N ALA A 28 7.49 -11.56 19.02
CA ALA A 28 7.32 -12.78 19.80
C ALA A 28 8.64 -13.20 20.46
N VAL A 29 9.75 -13.13 19.71
CA VAL A 29 11.09 -13.47 20.22
C VAL A 29 11.69 -12.35 21.06
N VAL A 30 11.61 -11.09 20.61
CA VAL A 30 12.14 -9.95 21.37
C VAL A 30 11.35 -9.76 22.66
N TYR A 31 10.02 -9.93 22.67
CA TYR A 31 9.21 -9.84 23.89
C TYR A 31 9.47 -11.04 24.78
N VAL A 32 9.57 -12.27 24.27
CA VAL A 32 9.90 -13.41 25.15
C VAL A 32 11.27 -13.21 25.80
N ILE A 33 12.28 -12.76 25.04
CA ILE A 33 13.61 -12.46 25.58
C ILE A 33 13.57 -11.27 26.55
N TRP A 34 12.87 -10.19 26.20
CA TRP A 34 12.80 -8.99 27.05
C TRP A 34 11.96 -9.23 28.30
N PHE A 35 10.88 -10.00 28.23
CA PHE A 35 10.08 -10.42 29.39
C PHE A 35 10.88 -11.38 30.27
N ALA A 36 11.61 -12.32 29.67
CA ALA A 36 12.50 -13.24 30.38
C ALA A 36 13.71 -12.54 31.03
N VAL A 37 14.11 -11.35 30.56
CA VAL A 37 15.24 -10.58 31.13
C VAL A 37 14.76 -9.49 32.09
N ALA A 38 13.73 -8.73 31.71
CA ALA A 38 13.24 -7.58 32.47
C ALA A 38 12.38 -7.98 33.68
N VAL A 39 11.64 -9.09 33.63
CA VAL A 39 10.89 -9.56 34.81
C VAL A 39 11.86 -10.00 35.91
N PRO A 40 12.92 -10.80 35.64
CA PRO A 40 13.94 -11.07 36.65
C PRO A 40 14.69 -9.82 37.12
N LEU A 41 15.05 -8.89 36.23
CA LEU A 41 15.71 -7.63 36.61
C LEU A 41 14.82 -6.73 37.47
N ALA A 42 13.52 -6.68 37.21
CA ALA A 42 12.55 -5.95 38.04
C ALA A 42 12.41 -6.61 39.42
N ILE A 43 12.33 -7.95 39.47
CA ILE A 43 12.27 -8.72 40.72
C ILE A 43 13.56 -8.50 41.54
N VAL A 44 14.72 -8.61 40.90
CA VAL A 44 16.04 -8.39 41.52
C VAL A 44 16.20 -6.93 41.98
N GLY A 45 15.76 -5.94 41.18
CA GLY A 45 15.79 -4.52 41.54
C GLY A 45 14.76 -4.10 42.59
N LEU A 46 13.70 -4.90 42.82
CA LEU A 46 12.77 -4.72 43.95
C LEU A 46 13.31 -5.35 45.25
N LEU A 47 14.11 -6.41 45.12
CA LEU A 47 14.76 -7.13 46.23
C LEU A 47 16.07 -6.45 46.69
N LEU A 48 16.78 -5.76 45.81
CA LEU A 48 18.00 -5.01 46.12
C LEU A 48 17.67 -3.55 46.45
N GLU A 49 18.30 -3.01 47.50
CA GLU A 49 18.38 -1.56 47.67
C GLU A 49 19.26 -1.01 46.54
N PRO A 50 18.77 -0.06 45.71
CA PRO A 50 17.69 0.88 45.98
C PRO A 50 16.39 0.62 45.18
N ARG A 51 15.25 0.58 45.90
CA ARG A 51 13.89 0.24 45.40
C ARG A 51 13.34 1.13 44.28
N TRP A 52 13.86 2.35 44.11
CA TRP A 52 13.45 3.27 43.04
C TRP A 52 13.73 2.71 41.63
N VAL A 53 14.76 1.87 41.48
CA VAL A 53 15.08 1.21 40.19
C VAL A 53 13.96 0.24 39.80
N GLY A 54 13.45 -0.55 40.75
CA GLY A 54 12.33 -1.46 40.51
C GLY A 54 11.05 -0.72 40.07
N TRP A 55 10.73 0.39 40.74
CA TRP A 55 9.59 1.24 40.35
C TRP A 55 9.76 1.89 38.98
N PHE A 56 10.97 2.33 38.64
CA PHE A 56 11.26 2.92 37.32
C PHE A 56 11.13 1.87 36.20
N VAL A 57 11.66 0.66 36.40
CA VAL A 57 11.53 -0.45 35.45
C VAL A 57 10.08 -0.87 35.28
N LEU A 58 9.31 -0.94 36.38
CA LEU A 58 7.88 -1.25 36.32
C LEU A 58 7.07 -0.17 35.58
N ALA A 59 7.32 1.10 35.86
CA ALA A 59 6.67 2.22 35.17
C ALA A 59 6.98 2.20 33.66
N TRP A 60 8.25 1.99 33.29
CA TRP A 60 8.65 1.87 31.89
C TRP A 60 7.97 0.68 31.19
N PHE A 61 7.89 -0.47 31.87
CA PHE A 61 7.19 -1.64 31.37
C PHE A 61 5.70 -1.36 31.11
N LEU A 62 5.02 -0.69 32.04
CA LEU A 62 3.60 -0.31 31.88
C LEU A 62 3.39 0.65 30.70
N VAL A 63 4.29 1.61 30.50
CA VAL A 63 4.25 2.52 29.32
C VAL A 63 4.35 1.71 28.02
N LEU A 64 5.27 0.74 27.97
CA LEU A 64 5.50 -0.06 26.77
C LEU A 64 4.31 -1.00 26.48
N VAL A 65 3.74 -1.64 27.51
CA VAL A 65 2.50 -2.42 27.39
C VAL A 65 1.34 -1.55 26.92
N GLY A 66 1.15 -0.38 27.53
CA GLY A 66 0.10 0.57 27.14
C GLY A 66 0.23 1.02 25.69
N PHE A 67 1.44 1.34 25.25
CA PHE A 67 1.74 1.70 23.87
C PHE A 67 1.41 0.56 22.88
N THR A 68 1.81 -0.68 23.20
CA THR A 68 1.52 -1.84 22.36
C THR A 68 0.03 -2.15 22.27
N VAL A 69 -0.69 -2.09 23.39
CA VAL A 69 -2.14 -2.29 23.43
C VAL A 69 -2.84 -1.21 22.60
N ALA A 70 -2.42 0.06 22.71
CA ALA A 70 -2.99 1.16 21.94
C ALA A 70 -2.84 0.95 20.43
N LEU A 71 -1.66 0.51 19.96
CA LEU A 71 -1.42 0.18 18.56
C LEU A 71 -2.34 -0.96 18.08
N ARG A 72 -2.43 -2.04 18.87
CA ARG A 72 -3.25 -3.21 18.52
C ARG A 72 -4.74 -2.88 18.46
N ILE A 73 -5.24 -2.06 19.38
CA ILE A 73 -6.63 -1.58 19.36
C ILE A 73 -6.87 -0.70 18.13
N GLY A 74 -5.92 0.17 17.77
CA GLY A 74 -6.00 1.00 16.58
C GLY A 74 -6.15 0.17 15.30
N ASP A 75 -5.32 -0.86 15.15
CA ASP A 75 -5.40 -1.75 13.99
C ASP A 75 -6.66 -2.61 13.98
N GLY A 76 -7.11 -3.09 15.14
CA GLY A 76 -8.36 -3.81 15.28
C GLY A 76 -9.56 -2.97 14.86
N ARG A 77 -9.63 -1.71 15.33
CA ARG A 77 -10.69 -0.76 14.95
C ARG A 77 -10.70 -0.45 13.45
N ARG A 78 -9.52 -0.31 12.84
CA ARG A 78 -9.37 -0.08 11.39
C ARG A 78 -9.86 -1.27 10.58
N LYS A 79 -9.48 -2.49 10.98
CA LYS A 79 -9.96 -3.72 10.36
C LYS A 79 -11.47 -3.87 10.50
N GLN A 80 -12.00 -3.58 11.69
CA GLN A 80 -13.43 -3.66 11.96
C GLN A 80 -14.20 -2.63 11.13
N SER A 81 -13.75 -1.37 11.08
CA SER A 81 -14.38 -0.33 10.26
C SER A 81 -14.43 -0.72 8.77
N TRP A 82 -13.36 -1.28 8.22
CA TRP A 82 -13.39 -1.78 6.84
C TRP A 82 -14.32 -2.98 6.66
N ALA A 83 -14.32 -3.91 7.63
CA ALA A 83 -15.20 -5.07 7.59
C ALA A 83 -16.69 -4.67 7.66
N ASP A 84 -17.02 -3.67 8.49
CA ASP A 84 -18.37 -3.12 8.61
C ASP A 84 -18.80 -2.47 7.29
N THR A 85 -17.94 -1.65 6.67
CA THR A 85 -18.17 -1.07 5.34
C THR A 85 -18.36 -2.15 4.27
N ALA A 86 -17.48 -3.14 4.23
CA ALA A 86 -17.57 -4.24 3.27
C ALA A 86 -18.89 -5.01 3.43
N HIS A 87 -19.32 -5.27 4.67
CA HIS A 87 -20.58 -5.93 4.95
C HIS A 87 -21.80 -5.09 4.51
N GLN A 88 -21.79 -3.78 4.81
CA GLN A 88 -22.85 -2.85 4.40
C GLN A 88 -22.99 -2.77 2.87
N LEU A 89 -21.89 -2.89 2.14
CA LEU A 89 -21.86 -2.86 0.67
C LEU A 89 -22.05 -4.25 0.04
N GLY A 90 -22.28 -5.30 0.85
CA GLY A 90 -22.49 -6.66 0.36
C GLY A 90 -21.23 -7.32 -0.22
N TRP A 91 -20.04 -6.80 0.11
CA TRP A 91 -18.76 -7.35 -0.31
C TRP A 91 -18.35 -8.55 0.56
N ARG A 92 -17.53 -9.43 0.00
CA ARG A 92 -17.05 -10.65 0.65
C ARG A 92 -15.64 -10.46 1.18
N LEU A 93 -15.42 -10.89 2.41
CA LEU A 93 -14.11 -10.85 3.06
C LEU A 93 -13.52 -12.27 3.10
N SER A 94 -12.25 -12.41 2.72
CA SER A 94 -11.47 -13.65 2.82
C SER A 94 -10.14 -13.37 3.53
N ALA A 95 -9.70 -14.32 4.37
CA ALA A 95 -8.47 -14.18 5.13
C ALA A 95 -7.21 -14.33 4.25
N SER A 96 -7.27 -15.15 3.20
CA SER A 96 -6.19 -15.40 2.24
C SER A 96 -6.67 -15.24 0.80
N GLY A 97 -5.72 -14.94 -0.09
CA GLY A 97 -5.94 -14.87 -1.53
C GLY A 97 -4.80 -15.54 -2.29
N GLU A 98 -4.49 -16.80 -1.98
CA GLU A 98 -3.46 -17.56 -2.73
C GLU A 98 -3.76 -17.56 -4.24
N GLU A 99 -5.04 -17.67 -4.62
CA GLU A 99 -5.52 -17.57 -6.00
C GLU A 99 -5.25 -16.20 -6.67
N LEU A 100 -5.11 -15.13 -5.88
CA LEU A 100 -4.80 -13.80 -6.40
C LEU A 100 -3.34 -13.65 -6.78
N ARG A 101 -2.47 -14.50 -6.24
CA ARG A 101 -1.04 -14.46 -6.53
C ARG A 101 -0.76 -14.80 -7.98
N ASP A 102 -1.39 -15.85 -8.49
CA ASP A 102 -1.26 -16.29 -9.89
C ASP A 102 -1.94 -15.32 -10.87
N ARG A 103 -2.77 -14.42 -10.33
CA ARG A 103 -3.46 -13.38 -11.10
C ARG A 103 -2.55 -12.21 -11.47
N TRP A 104 -1.39 -12.01 -10.87
CA TRP A 104 -0.53 -10.86 -11.19
C TRP A 104 0.86 -11.30 -11.67
N PRO A 105 1.07 -11.44 -12.99
CA PRO A 105 2.36 -11.84 -13.56
C PRO A 105 3.31 -10.64 -13.72
N PHE A 106 3.22 -9.64 -12.84
CA PHE A 106 4.06 -8.44 -12.93
C PHE A 106 4.55 -7.98 -11.56
N PRO A 107 5.73 -7.34 -11.51
CA PRO A 107 6.29 -6.86 -10.27
C PRO A 107 5.37 -5.89 -9.52
N PRO A 108 5.28 -6.02 -8.20
CA PRO A 108 6.07 -6.89 -7.30
C PRO A 108 5.51 -8.31 -7.07
N PHE A 109 4.38 -8.66 -7.69
CA PHE A 109 3.59 -9.83 -7.30
C PHE A 109 4.18 -11.16 -7.77
N ASP A 110 4.93 -11.15 -8.88
CA ASP A 110 5.58 -12.31 -9.51
C ASP A 110 7.01 -12.57 -8.99
N VAL A 111 7.66 -11.60 -8.33
CA VAL A 111 9.10 -11.65 -8.03
C VAL A 111 9.45 -12.37 -6.72
N ASP A 112 8.60 -12.33 -5.68
CA ASP A 112 8.95 -12.88 -4.35
C ASP A 112 8.13 -14.13 -3.99
N PRO A 113 8.64 -15.37 -4.15
CA PRO A 113 7.97 -16.62 -3.74
C PRO A 113 7.46 -16.62 -2.28
N GLY A 114 8.03 -15.80 -1.39
CA GLY A 114 7.60 -15.65 0.00
C GLY A 114 6.51 -14.61 0.26
N ALA A 115 6.00 -13.94 -0.78
CA ALA A 115 4.96 -12.91 -0.62
C ALA A 115 3.61 -13.49 -0.16
N ALA A 116 2.94 -12.77 0.73
CA ALA A 116 1.63 -13.13 1.28
C ALA A 116 0.58 -12.08 0.90
N ILE A 117 -0.58 -12.55 0.45
CA ILE A 117 -1.77 -11.74 0.20
C ILE A 117 -2.79 -12.07 1.29
N VAL A 118 -3.13 -11.06 2.10
CA VAL A 118 -4.00 -11.20 3.28
C VAL A 118 -5.09 -10.13 3.34
N ASP A 119 -6.10 -10.37 4.18
CA ASP A 119 -7.22 -9.45 4.41
C ASP A 119 -7.90 -9.02 3.09
N VAL A 120 -8.20 -10.01 2.24
CA VAL A 120 -8.76 -9.86 0.90
C VAL A 120 -10.24 -9.51 1.00
N THR A 121 -10.66 -8.51 0.25
CA THR A 121 -12.06 -8.13 0.07
C THR A 121 -12.37 -8.19 -1.41
N THR A 122 -13.49 -8.82 -1.76
CA THR A 122 -13.97 -8.94 -3.13
C THR A 122 -15.39 -8.41 -3.23
N GLY A 123 -15.70 -7.73 -4.32
CA GLY A 123 -16.99 -7.08 -4.45
C GLY A 123 -17.20 -6.44 -5.80
N ARG A 124 -18.26 -5.64 -5.88
CA ARG A 124 -18.58 -4.84 -7.05
C ARG A 124 -18.74 -3.38 -6.60
N HIS A 125 -18.07 -2.48 -7.30
CA HIS A 125 -18.15 -1.03 -7.04
C HIS A 125 -18.34 -0.29 -8.37
N ARG A 126 -19.33 0.60 -8.44
CA ARG A 126 -19.72 1.31 -9.68
C ARG A 126 -19.84 0.40 -10.91
N GLY A 127 -20.35 -0.81 -10.71
CA GLY A 127 -20.53 -1.79 -11.78
C GLY A 127 -19.29 -2.60 -12.17
N ARG A 128 -18.11 -2.35 -11.56
CA ARG A 128 -16.86 -3.09 -11.81
C ARG A 128 -16.57 -4.09 -10.69
N GLU A 129 -16.15 -5.30 -11.04
CA GLU A 129 -15.62 -6.25 -10.06
C GLU A 129 -14.27 -5.77 -9.55
N PHE A 130 -14.02 -5.97 -8.26
CA PHE A 130 -12.75 -5.60 -7.67
C PHE A 130 -12.28 -6.59 -6.60
N TRP A 131 -10.96 -6.58 -6.40
CA TRP A 131 -10.27 -7.26 -5.31
C TRP A 131 -9.35 -6.26 -4.63
N THR A 132 -9.41 -6.18 -3.31
CA THR A 132 -8.43 -5.42 -2.53
C THR A 132 -7.89 -6.26 -1.42
N GLY A 133 -6.64 -6.06 -1.07
CA GLY A 133 -5.96 -6.83 -0.06
C GLY A 133 -4.70 -6.14 0.38
N ARG A 134 -3.93 -6.83 1.21
CA ARG A 134 -2.59 -6.40 1.59
C ARG A 134 -1.59 -7.34 0.97
N PHE A 135 -0.66 -6.78 0.23
CA PHE A 135 0.51 -7.51 -0.23
C PHE A 135 1.64 -7.28 0.76
N ARG A 136 2.28 -8.36 1.17
CA ARG A 136 3.40 -8.35 2.10
C ARG A 136 4.52 -9.20 1.57
N HIS A 137 5.74 -8.68 1.62
CA HIS A 137 6.90 -9.38 1.10
C HIS A 137 8.16 -9.02 1.90
N LYS A 138 9.17 -9.89 1.87
CA LYS A 138 10.33 -9.78 2.76
C LYS A 138 11.56 -9.37 1.96
N VAL A 139 12.01 -8.13 2.15
CA VAL A 139 13.23 -7.61 1.54
C VAL A 139 14.36 -7.63 2.58
N GLY A 140 15.18 -8.69 2.53
CA GLY A 140 16.24 -8.92 3.49
C GLY A 140 15.70 -9.13 4.92
N ARG A 141 16.03 -8.20 5.85
CA ARG A 141 15.51 -8.21 7.23
C ARG A 141 14.25 -7.36 7.42
N ARG A 142 13.80 -6.64 6.40
CA ARG A 142 12.64 -5.74 6.49
C ARG A 142 11.46 -6.35 5.76
N GLU A 143 10.31 -6.35 6.41
CA GLU A 143 9.05 -6.65 5.75
C GLU A 143 8.47 -5.34 5.21
N LEU A 144 8.25 -5.33 3.89
CA LEU A 144 7.56 -4.26 3.19
C LEU A 144 6.16 -4.74 2.87
N GLY A 145 5.21 -3.82 2.92
CA GLY A 145 3.83 -4.11 2.56
C GLY A 145 3.17 -2.89 1.96
N PHE A 146 2.23 -3.15 1.06
CA PHE A 146 1.38 -2.15 0.44
C PHE A 146 -0.01 -2.74 0.29
N ASP A 147 -1.00 -1.87 0.27
CA ASP A 147 -2.37 -2.28 -0.04
C ASP A 147 -2.55 -2.21 -1.55
N PHE A 148 -3.35 -3.11 -2.11
CA PHE A 148 -3.66 -3.09 -3.54
C PHE A 148 -5.16 -3.02 -3.75
N LEU A 149 -5.56 -2.51 -4.91
CA LEU A 149 -6.92 -2.55 -5.43
C LEU A 149 -6.84 -2.93 -6.91
N ASP A 150 -7.24 -4.16 -7.23
CA ASP A 150 -7.38 -4.68 -8.58
C ASP A 150 -8.82 -4.45 -9.06
N LEU A 151 -8.97 -3.65 -10.12
CA LEU A 151 -10.22 -3.36 -10.79
C LEU A 151 -10.27 -4.13 -12.11
N GLN A 152 -11.38 -4.84 -12.33
CA GLN A 152 -11.66 -5.43 -13.62
C GLN A 152 -11.88 -4.36 -14.68
N VAL A 153 -11.29 -4.57 -15.84
CA VAL A 153 -11.41 -3.66 -16.98
C VAL A 153 -11.97 -4.39 -18.19
N ASP A 154 -12.97 -3.81 -18.83
CA ASP A 154 -13.65 -4.44 -19.97
C ASP A 154 -12.76 -4.48 -21.21
N ARG A 155 -11.97 -3.43 -21.44
CA ARG A 155 -11.03 -3.30 -22.56
C ARG A 155 -9.59 -3.47 -22.06
N PRO A 156 -8.68 -4.04 -22.87
CA PRO A 156 -7.29 -4.15 -22.49
C PRO A 156 -6.60 -2.78 -22.45
N LEU A 157 -5.71 -2.59 -21.47
CA LEU A 157 -4.82 -1.45 -21.31
C LEU A 157 -3.39 -1.84 -21.72
N PRO A 158 -2.61 -0.90 -22.28
CA PRO A 158 -1.21 -1.13 -22.55
C PRO A 158 -0.43 -1.27 -21.22
N PRO A 159 0.67 -2.02 -21.20
CA PRO A 159 1.51 -2.13 -20.01
C PRO A 159 2.00 -0.74 -19.59
N LEU A 160 1.68 -0.35 -18.36
CA LEU A 160 2.07 0.93 -17.79
C LEU A 160 2.13 0.83 -16.27
N GLN A 161 3.20 1.34 -15.67
CA GLN A 161 3.33 1.41 -14.21
C GLN A 161 3.80 2.79 -13.79
N VAL A 162 2.94 3.50 -13.07
CA VAL A 162 3.17 4.86 -12.57
C VAL A 162 3.04 4.86 -11.06
N LEU A 163 4.10 5.20 -10.35
CA LEU A 163 4.10 5.23 -8.88
C LEU A 163 4.60 6.57 -8.35
N PRO A 164 4.06 7.05 -7.21
CA PRO A 164 4.70 8.12 -6.45
C PRO A 164 6.08 7.65 -5.97
N ALA A 165 7.04 8.58 -5.87
CA ALA A 165 8.43 8.27 -5.56
C ALA A 165 8.60 7.52 -4.23
N GLY A 166 7.69 7.72 -3.27
CA GLY A 166 7.67 6.99 -1.99
C GLY A 166 7.30 5.51 -2.10
N LEU A 167 6.69 5.10 -3.21
CA LEU A 167 6.35 3.72 -3.55
C LEU A 167 7.34 3.10 -4.56
N SER A 168 8.38 3.82 -5.00
CA SER A 168 9.39 3.30 -5.93
C SER A 168 9.98 1.93 -5.54
N PRO A 169 10.23 1.61 -4.26
CA PRO A 169 10.76 0.29 -3.87
C PRO A 169 9.85 -0.90 -4.23
N VAL A 170 8.58 -0.65 -4.58
CA VAL A 170 7.61 -1.68 -4.98
C VAL A 170 7.75 -2.05 -6.45
N ALA A 171 8.28 -1.15 -7.30
CA ALA A 171 8.53 -1.47 -8.70
C ALA A 171 9.81 -2.30 -8.82
N ALA A 172 9.69 -3.58 -9.19
CA ALA A 172 10.82 -4.51 -9.18
C ALA A 172 11.51 -4.76 -10.54
N ALA A 173 11.38 -3.88 -11.55
CA ALA A 173 11.97 -4.18 -12.87
C ALA A 173 12.49 -3.01 -13.70
N SER A 174 12.41 -1.75 -13.25
CA SER A 174 12.89 -0.64 -14.09
C SER A 174 14.35 -0.32 -13.82
N LEU A 175 15.20 -0.48 -14.84
CA LEU A 175 16.64 -0.16 -14.77
C LEU A 175 16.91 1.32 -14.46
N LEU A 176 15.98 2.23 -14.76
CA LEU A 176 15.94 3.63 -14.28
C LEU A 176 14.51 4.17 -14.41
N PRO A 177 13.83 4.55 -13.30
CA PRO A 177 12.51 5.16 -13.40
C PRO A 177 12.59 6.55 -14.00
N LEU A 178 11.68 6.86 -14.93
CA LEU A 178 11.60 8.18 -15.57
C LEU A 178 10.76 9.13 -14.70
N PRO A 179 11.28 10.30 -14.27
CA PRO A 179 10.50 11.26 -13.51
C PRO A 179 9.42 11.89 -14.40
N LEU A 180 8.19 11.93 -13.90
CA LEU A 180 7.08 12.61 -14.58
C LEU A 180 6.92 14.01 -13.99
N ALA A 181 6.94 15.04 -14.84
CA ALA A 181 6.67 16.42 -14.45
C ALA A 181 5.16 16.67 -14.51
N ILE A 182 4.49 16.45 -13.38
CA ILE A 182 3.03 16.61 -13.27
C ILE A 182 2.75 17.66 -12.21
N ASP A 183 2.26 18.81 -12.66
CA ASP A 183 1.84 19.89 -11.78
C ASP A 183 0.53 19.53 -11.08
N GLY A 184 0.38 19.90 -9.80
CA GLY A 184 -0.85 19.69 -9.03
C GLY A 184 -0.87 18.44 -8.16
N LEU A 185 0.06 17.49 -8.36
CA LEU A 185 0.15 16.31 -7.50
C LEU A 185 0.95 16.58 -6.21
N PRO A 186 0.49 16.07 -5.05
CA PRO A 186 1.17 16.23 -3.76
C PRO A 186 2.48 15.43 -3.63
N ALA A 187 2.77 14.53 -4.56
CA ALA A 187 3.99 13.74 -4.59
C ALA A 187 4.62 13.75 -5.98
N GLN A 188 5.94 13.52 -6.06
CA GLN A 188 6.61 13.32 -7.34
C GLN A 188 6.30 11.92 -7.87
N TYR A 189 5.73 11.83 -9.07
CA TYR A 189 5.44 10.56 -9.74
C TYR A 189 6.55 10.15 -10.69
N ARG A 190 6.69 8.84 -10.88
CA ARG A 190 7.68 8.23 -11.77
C ARG A 190 7.04 7.11 -12.58
N LEU A 191 7.50 6.98 -13.82
CA LEU A 191 7.18 5.89 -14.73
C LEU A 191 8.22 4.78 -14.57
N PHE A 192 7.75 3.56 -14.32
CA PHE A 192 8.60 2.37 -14.15
C PHE A 192 8.49 1.39 -15.31
N ASN A 193 7.33 1.33 -15.96
CA ASN A 193 7.11 0.50 -17.14
C ASN A 193 6.11 1.20 -18.07
N GLY A 194 6.20 0.93 -19.36
CA GLY A 194 5.34 1.51 -20.39
C GLY A 194 5.90 2.77 -21.02
N ARG A 195 5.05 3.44 -21.81
CA ARG A 195 5.43 4.62 -22.58
C ARG A 195 5.05 5.92 -21.85
N GLU A 196 5.95 6.91 -21.90
CA GLU A 196 5.76 8.21 -21.27
C GLU A 196 4.55 8.96 -21.83
N ASP A 197 4.32 8.89 -23.14
CA ASP A 197 3.17 9.55 -23.78
C ASP A 197 1.84 8.99 -23.30
N HIS A 198 1.74 7.68 -23.06
CA HIS A 198 0.57 7.07 -22.42
C HIS A 198 0.42 7.51 -20.97
N ALA A 199 1.51 7.58 -20.21
CA ALA A 199 1.49 8.06 -18.83
C ALA A 199 0.93 9.48 -18.74
N MET A 200 1.44 10.39 -19.58
CA MET A 200 1.00 11.78 -19.63
C MET A 200 -0.43 11.94 -20.16
N ALA A 201 -0.87 11.05 -21.07
CA ALA A 201 -2.25 11.03 -21.55
C ALA A 201 -3.25 10.63 -20.45
N ILE A 202 -2.92 9.63 -19.63
CA ILE A 202 -3.75 9.22 -18.48
C ILE A 202 -3.71 10.30 -17.40
N LEU A 203 -2.53 10.88 -17.12
CA LEU A 203 -2.33 11.90 -16.08
C LEU A 203 -2.62 13.31 -16.61
N HIS A 204 -3.70 13.46 -17.37
CA HIS A 204 -4.18 14.76 -17.82
C HIS A 204 -4.76 15.58 -16.64
N PRO A 205 -5.02 16.90 -16.79
CA PRO A 205 -5.43 17.77 -15.68
C PRO A 205 -6.57 17.25 -14.79
N ARG A 206 -7.66 16.72 -15.37
CA ARG A 206 -8.79 16.18 -14.58
C ARG A 206 -8.45 14.92 -13.75
N ALA A 207 -7.56 14.08 -14.25
CA ALA A 207 -7.08 12.88 -13.55
C ALA A 207 -6.15 13.28 -12.41
N VAL A 208 -5.35 14.33 -12.63
CA VAL A 208 -4.50 14.93 -11.60
C VAL A 208 -5.32 15.57 -10.49
N GLU A 209 -6.39 16.29 -10.83
CA GLU A 209 -7.33 16.84 -9.84
C GLU A 209 -7.91 15.72 -8.97
N ALA A 210 -8.45 14.65 -9.58
CA ALA A 210 -8.98 13.51 -8.84
C ALA A 210 -7.93 12.82 -7.95
N LEU A 211 -6.70 12.69 -8.43
CA LEU A 211 -5.58 12.11 -7.66
C LEU A 211 -5.11 13.02 -6.52
N ALA A 212 -5.24 14.34 -6.65
CA ALA A 212 -4.81 15.31 -5.64
C ALA A 212 -5.74 15.33 -4.42
N ASP A 213 -7.00 14.91 -4.59
CA ASP A 213 -8.02 14.90 -3.53
C ASP A 213 -7.87 13.74 -2.54
N VAL A 214 -7.01 12.76 -2.84
CA VAL A 214 -6.78 11.58 -2.00
C VAL A 214 -5.30 11.39 -1.66
N PRO A 215 -4.97 10.62 -0.61
CA PRO A 215 -3.59 10.29 -0.32
C PRO A 215 -2.89 9.64 -1.53
N PRO A 216 -1.63 10.00 -1.82
CA PRO A 216 -0.92 9.52 -3.01
C PRO A 216 -0.90 8.01 -3.12
N PHE A 217 -1.34 7.49 -4.27
CA PHE A 217 -1.20 6.11 -4.67
C PHE A 217 -0.70 6.02 -6.11
N GLY A 218 -0.12 4.88 -6.48
CA GLY A 218 0.31 4.58 -7.85
C GLY A 218 -0.61 3.58 -8.52
N PHE A 219 -0.43 3.31 -9.80
CA PHE A 219 -1.17 2.28 -10.49
C PHE A 219 -0.30 1.54 -11.50
N SER A 220 -0.69 0.30 -11.77
CA SER A 220 -0.14 -0.56 -12.80
C SER A 220 -1.30 -1.09 -13.62
N CYS A 221 -1.20 -1.00 -14.95
CA CYS A 221 -2.17 -1.63 -15.83
C CYS A 221 -1.47 -2.49 -16.87
N GLU A 222 -2.11 -3.61 -17.21
CA GLU A 222 -1.63 -4.56 -18.20
C GLU A 222 -2.81 -5.45 -18.62
N GLY A 223 -3.14 -5.45 -19.92
CA GLY A 223 -4.29 -6.18 -20.43
C GLY A 223 -5.57 -5.74 -19.72
N ARG A 224 -6.41 -6.67 -19.27
CA ARG A 224 -7.72 -6.37 -18.69
C ARG A 224 -7.68 -6.06 -17.18
N ARG A 225 -6.52 -5.62 -16.68
CA ARG A 225 -6.25 -5.40 -15.26
C ARG A 225 -5.76 -4.00 -15.01
N PHE A 226 -6.30 -3.39 -13.97
CA PHE A 226 -5.83 -2.12 -13.42
C PHE A 226 -5.67 -2.30 -11.92
N VAL A 227 -4.43 -2.21 -11.44
CA VAL A 227 -4.09 -2.38 -10.04
C VAL A 227 -3.59 -1.07 -9.48
N ALA A 228 -4.38 -0.45 -8.61
CA ALA A 228 -3.91 0.64 -7.76
C ALA A 228 -3.04 0.08 -6.63
N ILE A 229 -1.89 0.71 -6.41
CA ILE A 229 -0.87 0.36 -5.43
C ILE A 229 -0.84 1.48 -4.40
N LEU A 230 -1.26 1.15 -3.19
CA LEU A 230 -1.56 2.11 -2.14
C LEU A 230 -0.54 1.94 -1.00
N PRO A 231 -0.02 3.03 -0.43
CA PRO A 231 0.76 2.91 0.79
C PRO A 231 -0.15 2.32 1.88
N ALA A 232 0.37 1.42 2.71
CA ALA A 232 -0.42 0.69 3.72
C ALA A 232 -1.11 1.62 4.73
N TYR A 233 -2.33 2.03 4.41
CA TYR A 233 -3.19 2.89 5.21
C TYR A 233 -4.62 2.35 5.05
N ARG A 234 -5.20 1.86 6.14
CA ARG A 234 -6.62 1.50 6.16
C ARG A 234 -7.34 2.26 7.25
N ASP A 235 -7.79 3.46 6.95
CA ASP A 235 -9.11 3.88 7.41
C ASP A 235 -10.10 3.65 6.27
N ALA A 236 -11.33 3.25 6.59
CA ALA A 236 -12.30 2.83 5.58
C ALA A 236 -12.70 3.99 4.65
N THR A 237 -12.76 5.22 5.18
CA THR A 237 -13.11 6.43 4.43
C THR A 237 -12.08 6.73 3.35
N THR A 238 -10.78 6.72 3.70
CA THR A 238 -9.70 6.91 2.73
C THR A 238 -9.67 5.80 1.69
N ALA A 239 -9.85 4.54 2.10
CA ALA A 239 -9.85 3.41 1.18
C ALA A 239 -11.00 3.49 0.16
N LEU A 240 -12.20 3.90 0.61
CA LEU A 240 -13.34 4.15 -0.29
C LEU A 240 -13.06 5.31 -1.24
N ALA A 241 -12.54 6.44 -0.74
CA ALA A 241 -12.20 7.58 -1.59
C ALA A 241 -11.15 7.22 -2.66
N GLN A 242 -10.14 6.42 -2.30
CA GLN A 242 -9.15 5.92 -3.26
C GLN A 242 -9.74 4.93 -4.27
N LEU A 243 -10.71 4.11 -3.86
CA LEU A 243 -11.47 3.24 -4.77
C LEU A 243 -12.30 4.06 -5.76
N ASP A 244 -12.97 5.12 -5.29
CA ASP A 244 -13.71 6.04 -6.16
C ASP A 244 -12.77 6.73 -7.18
N VAL A 245 -11.65 7.28 -6.72
CA VAL A 245 -10.66 7.92 -7.60
C VAL A 245 -10.04 6.90 -8.57
N ALA A 246 -9.80 5.66 -8.17
CA ALA A 246 -9.33 4.62 -9.08
C ALA A 246 -10.35 4.29 -10.18
N CYS A 247 -11.64 4.28 -9.87
CA CYS A 247 -12.70 4.18 -10.87
C CYS A 247 -12.76 5.42 -11.78
N ASP A 248 -12.65 6.62 -11.21
CA ASP A 248 -12.65 7.86 -12.00
C ASP A 248 -11.45 7.92 -12.95
N LEU A 249 -10.27 7.49 -12.51
CA LEU A 249 -9.10 7.36 -13.37
C LEU A 249 -9.39 6.48 -14.58
N LEU A 250 -9.99 5.29 -14.38
CA LEU A 250 -10.38 4.39 -15.46
C LEU A 250 -11.39 5.03 -16.42
N ASP A 251 -12.38 5.75 -15.88
CA ASP A 251 -13.41 6.43 -16.68
C ASP A 251 -12.85 7.64 -17.46
N LEU A 252 -11.74 8.23 -16.98
CA LEU A 252 -11.04 9.35 -17.60
C LEU A 252 -9.96 8.92 -18.63
N ILE A 253 -9.62 7.63 -18.73
CA ILE A 253 -8.60 7.17 -19.68
C ILE A 253 -9.01 7.54 -21.12
N PRO A 254 -8.17 8.29 -21.85
CA PRO A 254 -8.48 8.68 -23.23
C PRO A 254 -8.58 7.49 -24.19
N GLU A 255 -9.45 7.62 -25.20
CA GLU A 255 -9.68 6.58 -26.22
C GLU A 255 -8.39 6.13 -26.93
N GLN A 256 -7.41 7.01 -27.14
CA GLN A 256 -6.14 6.61 -27.75
C GLN A 256 -5.36 5.58 -26.91
N VAL A 257 -5.46 5.63 -25.59
CA VAL A 257 -4.78 4.68 -24.69
C VAL A 257 -5.45 3.32 -24.74
N TRP A 258 -6.79 3.29 -24.78
CA TRP A 258 -7.56 2.06 -24.97
C TRP A 258 -7.21 1.35 -26.27
N ARG A 259 -7.15 2.09 -27.39
CA ARG A 259 -6.74 1.53 -28.69
C ARG A 259 -5.32 0.97 -28.65
N ALA A 260 -4.40 1.63 -27.96
CA ALA A 260 -3.04 1.13 -27.80
C ALA A 260 -3.00 -0.17 -26.99
N GLY A 261 -3.86 -0.31 -25.98
CA GLY A 261 -4.01 -1.55 -25.21
C GLY A 261 -4.59 -2.69 -26.04
N GLU A 262 -5.56 -2.42 -26.90
CA GLU A 262 -6.14 -3.39 -27.85
C GLU A 262 -5.10 -3.88 -28.85
N GLN A 263 -4.29 -2.96 -29.41
CA GLN A 263 -3.19 -3.31 -30.30
C GLN A 263 -2.12 -4.15 -29.60
N TRP A 264 -1.75 -3.79 -28.38
CA TRP A 264 -0.79 -4.57 -27.58
C TRP A 264 -1.32 -5.99 -27.31
N ALA A 265 -2.58 -6.12 -26.90
CA ALA A 265 -3.19 -7.42 -26.63
C ALA A 265 -3.28 -8.30 -27.89
N ALA A 266 -3.59 -7.71 -29.05
CA ALA A 266 -3.60 -8.42 -30.33
C ALA A 266 -2.21 -8.96 -30.71
N ASN A 267 -1.15 -8.20 -30.45
CA ASN A 267 0.22 -8.62 -30.74
C ASN A 267 0.69 -9.77 -29.82
N GLN A 268 0.27 -9.79 -28.56
CA GLN A 268 0.60 -10.86 -27.60
C GLN A 268 -0.07 -12.20 -27.93
N GLN A 269 -1.20 -12.19 -28.64
CA GLN A 269 -1.87 -13.43 -29.07
C GLN A 269 -1.19 -14.08 -30.29
N GLN A 270 -0.31 -13.36 -30.98
CA GLN A 270 0.40 -13.85 -32.17
C GLN A 270 1.80 -14.40 -31.88
N SER A 271 2.32 -14.17 -30.67
CA SER A 271 3.62 -14.63 -30.17
C SER A 271 3.52 -15.88 -29.33
#